data_AF-A0A968T6J2-F1
#
_entry.id   AF-A0A968T6J2-F1
#
_cell.length_a   1.000
_cell.length_b   1.000
_cell.length_c   1.000
_cell.angle_alpha   90.00
_cell.angle_beta   90.00
_cell.angle_gamma   90.00
#
_symmetry.space_group_name_H-M   'P 1'
#
loop_
_entity.id
_entity.type
_entity.pdbx_description
1 polymer ?
#
loop_
_entity_poly.entity_id
_entity_poly.type
_entity_poly.pdbx_seq_one_letter_code
_entity_poly.pdbx_strand_id
1 'polypeptide(L)'
;MRTISEKRYKVTSAMRLTGLLLMIACAAIVTSCRNRQTLISNQQRLDDIDRMLKVQKELTKNSKTDIWSIFDDNLKDDEQQAMQFVYAYMPLSDLADYSSSFFLANVKRSLEAREATAWGSTLPEDVFLHFVLPLRVNNENLDSFRLVMYPEIMERIKGMNMKEAALEINHWCHEKVNYRGTDSRTSAPLSTIKKSFGRCGEESTFTVSAMRVAGIPARQVYTPRWAHSDDNHAWVEVWIDGKWYYLGACEPEPELNMGWFDEPSRRTMLVHTRAYGRYFGEEDVVAANDRFSELNLTSNYATVKDIYIKVENPEGTPADSAKVEFKLYNYAEYYPIAIGFTDKSGVARLKTGMGDLLIWASKDGKFAWQKFSVPEADTLMLTLKNR
;
A
#
# COMPACT_ATOMS: atom_id res chain seq x y z
N MET A 1 -23.97 38.69 70.73
CA MET A 1 -24.45 37.52 69.95
C MET A 1 -24.29 37.80 68.45
N ARG A 2 -23.10 37.65 67.85
CA ARG A 2 -22.88 37.70 66.39
C ARG A 2 -21.44 37.30 66.08
N THR A 3 -21.05 36.03 66.26
CA THR A 3 -19.66 35.62 65.91
C THR A 3 -19.44 34.14 65.60
N ILE A 4 -20.46 33.28 65.58
CA ILE A 4 -20.25 31.83 65.35
C ILE A 4 -20.90 31.33 64.04
N SER A 5 -21.88 32.05 63.49
CA SER A 5 -22.60 31.63 62.28
C SER A 5 -21.82 31.87 60.97
N GLU A 6 -21.10 32.99 60.83
CA GLU A 6 -20.40 33.32 59.57
C GLU A 6 -19.15 32.48 59.30
N LYS A 7 -18.44 32.04 60.34
CA LYS A 7 -17.25 31.17 60.17
C LYS A 7 -17.63 29.77 59.65
N ARG A 8 -18.77 29.22 60.06
CA ARG A 8 -19.24 27.91 59.55
C ARG A 8 -19.68 27.96 58.09
N TYR A 9 -20.23 29.09 57.64
CA TYR A 9 -20.67 29.28 56.25
C TYR A 9 -19.49 29.41 55.27
N LYS A 10 -18.42 30.13 55.65
CA LYS A 10 -17.22 30.27 54.81
C LYS A 10 -16.43 28.96 54.66
N VAL A 11 -16.32 28.16 55.71
CA VAL A 11 -15.58 26.87 55.67
C VAL A 11 -16.33 25.83 54.82
N THR A 12 -17.66 25.77 54.91
CA THR A 12 -18.48 24.87 54.09
C THR A 12 -18.55 25.29 52.62
N SER A 13 -18.54 26.60 52.32
CA SER A 13 -18.44 27.11 50.95
C SER A 13 -17.08 26.81 50.32
N ALA A 14 -15.98 27.01 51.06
CA ALA A 14 -14.63 26.72 50.57
C ALA A 14 -14.40 25.21 50.32
N MET A 15 -14.90 24.33 51.20
CA MET A 15 -14.84 22.87 50.98
C MET A 15 -15.70 22.39 49.79
N ARG A 16 -16.84 23.05 49.52
CA ARG A 16 -17.66 22.75 48.34
C ARG A 16 -16.98 23.21 47.04
N LEU A 17 -16.28 24.34 47.07
CA LEU A 17 -15.57 24.87 45.90
C LEU A 17 -14.34 24.04 45.55
N THR A 18 -13.56 23.58 46.55
CA THR A 18 -12.43 22.67 46.32
C THR A 18 -12.87 21.28 45.89
N GLY A 19 -13.97 20.76 46.42
CA GLY A 19 -14.57 19.50 45.96
C GLY A 19 -15.09 19.57 44.52
N LEU A 20 -15.69 20.71 44.12
CA LEU A 20 -16.14 20.94 42.75
C LEU A 20 -14.95 21.09 41.78
N LEU A 21 -13.89 21.78 42.18
CA LEU A 21 -12.64 21.90 41.40
C LEU A 21 -11.92 20.55 41.24
N LEU A 22 -11.88 19.71 42.27
CA LEU A 22 -11.34 18.34 42.17
C LEU A 22 -12.20 17.45 41.28
N MET A 23 -13.53 17.57 41.34
CA MET A 23 -14.45 16.83 40.47
C MET A 23 -14.34 17.27 39.01
N ILE A 24 -14.17 18.56 38.73
CA ILE A 24 -13.94 19.09 37.38
C ILE A 24 -12.54 18.68 36.87
N ALA A 25 -11.51 18.70 37.72
CA ALA A 25 -10.18 18.22 37.36
C ALA A 25 -10.18 16.69 37.10
N CYS A 26 -10.86 15.89 37.92
CA CYS A 26 -11.03 14.46 37.67
C CYS A 26 -11.88 14.18 36.42
N ALA A 27 -12.94 14.97 36.16
CA ALA A 27 -13.73 14.85 34.93
C ALA A 27 -12.93 15.27 33.69
N ALA A 28 -12.05 16.26 33.79
CA ALA A 28 -11.11 16.67 32.74
C ALA A 28 -10.01 15.62 32.49
N ILE A 29 -9.53 14.94 33.54
CA ILE A 29 -8.58 13.82 33.42
C ILE A 29 -9.28 12.59 32.81
N VAL A 30 -10.53 12.29 33.19
CA VAL A 30 -11.29 11.15 32.64
C VAL A 30 -11.76 11.40 31.20
N THR A 31 -11.98 12.65 30.79
CA THR A 31 -12.26 13.01 29.38
C THR A 31 -10.98 13.12 28.54
N SER A 32 -9.87 13.59 29.11
CA SER A 32 -8.56 13.62 28.43
C SER A 32 -7.96 12.21 28.23
N CYS A 33 -8.30 11.24 29.08
CA CYS A 33 -7.92 9.84 28.88
C CYS A 33 -8.82 9.09 27.88
N ARG A 34 -9.86 9.73 27.33
CA ARG A 34 -10.85 9.08 26.45
C ARG A 34 -10.66 9.35 24.95
N ASN A 35 -9.65 10.12 24.57
CA ASN A 35 -9.36 10.50 23.18
C ASN A 35 -7.96 10.07 22.73
N ARG A 36 -7.49 8.87 23.11
CA ARG A 36 -6.45 8.24 22.29
C ARG A 36 -7.16 7.76 21.03
N GLN A 37 -6.99 8.49 19.93
CA GLN A 37 -7.43 8.02 18.63
C GLN A 37 -6.76 6.67 18.39
N THR A 38 -7.56 5.62 18.29
CA THR A 38 -7.09 4.27 17.98
C THR A 38 -6.35 4.29 16.63
N LEU A 39 -5.39 3.39 16.43
CA LEU A 39 -4.66 3.27 15.16
C LEU A 39 -5.58 3.26 13.93
N ILE A 40 -6.71 2.55 14.02
CA ILE A 40 -7.74 2.45 12.99
C ILE A 40 -9.05 3.02 13.54
N SER A 41 -9.57 4.03 12.86
CA SER A 41 -10.77 4.78 13.22
C SER A 41 -11.85 4.75 12.13
N ASN A 42 -11.49 4.40 10.89
CA ASN A 42 -12.45 4.25 9.81
C ASN A 42 -13.29 2.97 9.98
N GLN A 43 -14.60 3.14 10.17
CA GLN A 43 -15.51 2.02 10.41
C GLN A 43 -15.61 1.05 9.21
N GLN A 44 -15.63 1.56 7.97
CA GLN A 44 -15.70 0.70 6.79
C GLN A 44 -14.45 -0.19 6.66
N ARG A 45 -13.30 0.33 7.08
CA ARG A 45 -12.05 -0.44 7.14
C ARG A 45 -12.10 -1.51 8.22
N LEU A 46 -12.59 -1.18 9.42
CA LEU A 46 -12.77 -2.16 10.51
C LEU A 46 -13.71 -3.29 10.06
N ASP A 47 -14.84 -2.97 9.43
CA ASP A 47 -15.79 -3.95 8.93
C ASP A 47 -15.17 -4.86 7.85
N ASP A 48 -14.33 -4.31 6.97
CA ASP A 48 -13.63 -5.09 5.94
C ASP A 48 -12.53 -5.99 6.52
N ILE A 49 -11.77 -5.50 7.51
CA ILE A 49 -10.79 -6.29 8.26
C ILE A 49 -11.50 -7.47 8.93
N ASP A 50 -12.60 -7.25 9.64
CA ASP A 50 -13.37 -8.30 10.31
C ASP A 50 -13.91 -9.34 9.32
N ARG A 51 -14.40 -8.89 8.16
CA ARG A 51 -14.82 -9.78 7.06
C ARG A 51 -13.65 -10.63 6.58
N MET A 52 -12.50 -10.04 6.31
CA MET A 52 -11.34 -10.74 5.78
C MET A 52 -10.68 -11.68 6.80
N LEU A 53 -10.67 -11.33 8.09
CA LEU A 53 -10.22 -12.24 9.14
C LEU A 53 -11.10 -13.50 9.22
N LYS A 54 -12.42 -13.40 9.01
CA LYS A 54 -13.31 -14.58 8.92
C LYS A 54 -12.93 -15.47 7.73
N VAL A 55 -12.64 -14.86 6.57
CA VAL A 55 -12.17 -15.58 5.37
C VAL A 55 -10.85 -16.31 5.66
N GLN A 56 -9.89 -15.63 6.27
CA GLN A 56 -8.58 -16.22 6.60
C GLN A 56 -8.73 -17.37 7.61
N LYS A 57 -9.57 -17.22 8.64
CA LYS A 57 -9.87 -18.28 9.63
C LYS A 57 -10.49 -19.50 8.97
N GLU A 58 -11.42 -19.32 8.03
CA GLU A 58 -12.04 -20.42 7.30
C GLU A 58 -11.04 -21.15 6.40
N LEU A 59 -10.19 -20.41 5.67
CA LEU A 59 -9.14 -20.99 4.82
C LEU A 59 -8.07 -21.73 5.63
N THR A 60 -7.85 -21.33 6.88
CA THR A 60 -6.83 -21.92 7.77
C THR A 60 -7.42 -22.86 8.83
N LYS A 61 -8.73 -23.18 8.78
CA LYS A 61 -9.41 -23.98 9.83
C LYS A 61 -8.83 -25.38 10.06
N ASN A 62 -8.20 -25.93 9.02
CA ASN A 62 -7.56 -27.25 9.05
C ASN A 62 -6.04 -27.15 9.23
N SER A 63 -5.51 -25.96 9.52
CA SER A 63 -4.08 -25.79 9.78
C SER A 63 -3.67 -26.59 11.02
N LYS A 64 -2.49 -27.21 10.93
CA LYS A 64 -1.84 -27.86 12.07
C LYS A 64 -0.92 -26.91 12.84
N THR A 65 -0.65 -25.73 12.28
CA THR A 65 0.10 -24.68 12.92
C THR A 65 -0.83 -23.76 13.69
N ASP A 66 -0.36 -23.28 14.82
CA ASP A 66 -1.07 -22.26 15.58
C ASP A 66 -0.87 -20.89 14.94
N ILE A 67 -1.91 -20.41 14.26
CA ILE A 67 -1.89 -19.15 13.51
C ILE A 67 -2.51 -18.03 14.35
N TRP A 68 -3.51 -18.34 15.18
CA TRP A 68 -4.48 -17.37 15.70
C TRP A 68 -4.35 -17.07 17.20
N SER A 69 -3.64 -17.89 17.98
CA SER A 69 -3.52 -17.72 19.44
C SER A 69 -2.90 -16.38 19.87
N ILE A 70 -2.14 -15.73 18.99
CA ILE A 70 -1.55 -14.41 19.26
C ILE A 70 -2.59 -13.34 19.61
N PHE A 71 -3.85 -13.53 19.20
CA PHE A 71 -4.94 -12.62 19.54
C PHE A 71 -5.60 -12.93 20.89
N ASP A 72 -5.22 -14.03 21.55
CA ASP A 72 -5.63 -14.33 22.93
C ASP A 72 -4.68 -13.69 23.96
N ASP A 73 -3.51 -13.22 23.52
CA ASP A 73 -2.55 -12.48 24.32
C ASP A 73 -3.03 -11.05 24.64
N ASN A 74 -2.53 -10.47 25.73
CA ASN A 74 -2.81 -9.09 26.11
C ASN A 74 -1.97 -8.09 25.27
N LEU A 75 -2.35 -7.92 24.01
CA LEU A 75 -1.76 -6.94 23.09
C LEU A 75 -2.24 -5.52 23.43
N LYS A 76 -1.40 -4.51 23.16
CA LYS A 76 -1.87 -3.11 23.19
C LYS A 76 -2.87 -2.87 22.04
N ASP A 77 -3.82 -1.96 22.22
CA ASP A 77 -4.85 -1.66 21.21
C ASP A 77 -4.29 -1.42 19.80
N ASP A 78 -3.24 -0.60 19.66
CA ASP A 78 -2.61 -0.32 18.35
C ASP A 78 -1.88 -1.55 17.78
N GLU A 79 -1.27 -2.37 18.64
CA GLU A 79 -0.62 -3.62 18.22
C GLU A 79 -1.68 -4.61 17.72
N GLN A 80 -2.81 -4.71 18.41
CA GLN A 80 -3.94 -5.55 18.03
C GLN A 80 -4.53 -5.12 16.68
N GLN A 81 -4.84 -3.83 16.51
CA GLN A 81 -5.39 -3.33 15.25
C GLN A 81 -4.42 -3.47 14.08
N ALA A 82 -3.13 -3.20 14.29
CA ALA A 82 -2.09 -3.40 13.28
C ALA A 82 -1.95 -4.89 12.89
N MET A 83 -1.95 -5.79 13.87
CA MET A 83 -1.90 -7.23 13.63
C MET A 83 -3.13 -7.72 12.88
N GLN A 84 -4.33 -7.24 13.24
CA GLN A 84 -5.57 -7.57 12.53
C GLN A 84 -5.53 -7.12 11.07
N PHE A 85 -5.06 -5.91 10.79
CA PHE A 85 -4.88 -5.42 9.41
C PHE A 85 -3.90 -6.32 8.63
N VAL A 86 -2.74 -6.61 9.20
CA VAL A 86 -1.70 -7.44 8.57
C VAL A 86 -2.23 -8.87 8.29
N TYR A 87 -2.93 -9.48 9.25
CA TYR A 87 -3.52 -10.82 9.12
C TYR A 87 -4.69 -10.90 8.14
N ALA A 88 -5.51 -9.86 8.07
CA ALA A 88 -6.64 -9.81 7.14
C ALA A 88 -6.17 -9.96 5.69
N TYR A 89 -5.06 -9.30 5.34
CA TYR A 89 -4.69 -9.09 3.94
C TYR A 89 -3.40 -9.79 3.48
N MET A 90 -2.59 -10.35 4.39
CA MET A 90 -1.41 -11.10 3.98
C MET A 90 -1.76 -12.36 3.15
N PRO A 91 -0.89 -12.78 2.22
CA PRO A 91 -1.03 -14.05 1.51
C PRO A 91 -1.07 -15.25 2.46
N LEU A 92 -1.75 -16.32 2.05
CA LEU A 92 -1.79 -17.58 2.81
C LEU A 92 -0.40 -18.19 3.01
N SER A 93 0.53 -17.99 2.07
CA SER A 93 1.91 -18.42 2.21
C SER A 93 2.58 -17.76 3.42
N ASP A 94 2.32 -16.48 3.67
CA ASP A 94 2.93 -15.77 4.79
C ASP A 94 2.36 -16.26 6.13
N LEU A 95 1.06 -16.56 6.20
CA LEU A 95 0.43 -17.20 7.37
C LEU A 95 0.97 -18.61 7.65
N ALA A 96 1.42 -19.32 6.62
CA ALA A 96 1.95 -20.68 6.74
C ALA A 96 3.45 -20.72 7.06
N ASP A 97 4.22 -19.80 6.50
CA ASP A 97 5.68 -19.82 6.52
C ASP A 97 6.29 -19.09 7.73
N TYR A 98 5.56 -18.17 8.37
CA TYR A 98 6.08 -17.32 9.44
C TYR A 98 5.24 -17.37 10.72
N SER A 99 5.90 -17.26 11.88
CA SER A 99 5.22 -17.27 13.18
C SER A 99 4.47 -15.97 13.46
N SER A 100 3.43 -16.05 14.29
CA SER A 100 2.72 -14.86 14.79
C SER A 100 3.64 -13.89 15.53
N SER A 101 4.61 -14.41 16.28
CA SER A 101 5.63 -13.61 16.97
C SER A 101 6.54 -12.83 16.01
N PHE A 102 6.83 -13.38 14.81
CA PHE A 102 7.59 -12.67 13.77
C PHE A 102 6.82 -11.45 13.26
N PHE A 103 5.52 -11.60 12.99
CA PHE A 103 4.67 -10.47 12.58
C PHE A 103 4.54 -9.43 13.69
N LEU A 104 4.29 -9.86 14.93
CA LEU A 104 4.16 -8.95 16.06
C LEU A 104 5.44 -8.14 16.30
N ALA A 105 6.62 -8.75 16.18
CA ALA A 105 7.89 -8.04 16.31
C ALA A 105 8.03 -6.92 15.25
N ASN A 106 7.67 -7.20 14.00
CA ASN A 106 7.71 -6.22 12.92
C ASN A 106 6.64 -5.12 13.06
N VAL A 107 5.44 -5.46 13.55
CA VAL A 107 4.38 -4.50 13.88
C VAL A 107 4.86 -3.55 14.97
N LYS A 108 5.38 -4.09 16.08
CA LYS A 108 5.94 -3.30 17.18
C LYS A 108 7.01 -2.34 16.68
N ARG A 109 7.91 -2.81 15.81
CA ARG A 109 8.96 -1.97 15.23
C ARG A 109 8.41 -0.84 14.34
N SER A 110 7.31 -1.08 13.63
CA SER A 110 6.67 -0.06 12.78
C SER A 110 5.98 1.01 13.62
N LEU A 111 5.34 0.61 14.72
CA LEU A 111 4.74 1.52 15.70
C LEU A 111 5.82 2.32 16.44
N GLU A 112 6.92 1.68 16.83
CA GLU A 112 8.09 2.36 17.43
C GLU A 112 8.68 3.42 16.49
N ALA A 113 8.87 3.10 15.20
CA ALA A 113 9.32 4.06 14.20
C ALA A 113 8.36 5.25 14.06
N ARG A 114 7.04 4.98 14.12
CA ARG A 114 6.00 6.01 14.07
C ARG A 114 6.05 6.94 15.29
N GLU A 115 6.35 6.41 16.47
CA GLU A 115 6.47 7.23 17.69
C GLU A 115 7.79 8.00 17.75
N ALA A 116 8.88 7.42 17.22
CA ALA A 116 10.23 7.98 17.32
C ALA A 116 10.55 9.08 16.30
N THR A 117 9.84 9.12 15.17
CA THR A 117 10.11 10.06 14.08
C THR A 117 9.27 11.33 14.18
N ALA A 118 9.82 12.45 13.72
CA ALA A 118 9.13 13.75 13.73
C ALA A 118 7.83 13.75 12.90
N TRP A 119 7.74 12.88 11.90
CA TRP A 119 6.59 12.77 11.01
C TRP A 119 5.57 11.70 11.36
N GLY A 120 5.90 10.71 12.20
CA GLY A 120 5.00 9.57 12.37
C GLY A 120 3.62 9.93 12.94
N SER A 121 3.52 11.02 13.70
CA SER A 121 2.25 11.58 14.21
C SER A 121 1.42 12.33 13.17
N THR A 122 2.03 12.79 12.06
CA THR A 122 1.34 13.53 11.00
C THR A 122 0.80 12.62 9.89
N LEU A 123 1.22 11.35 9.87
CA LEU A 123 0.81 10.39 8.85
C LEU A 123 -0.69 10.08 8.94
N PRO A 124 -1.45 10.22 7.83
CA PRO A 124 -2.81 9.74 7.74
C PRO A 124 -2.88 8.24 8.01
N GLU A 125 -3.96 7.79 8.65
CA GLU A 125 -4.21 6.37 8.95
C GLU A 125 -4.05 5.47 7.71
N ASP A 126 -4.71 5.82 6.61
CA ASP A 126 -4.68 5.05 5.36
C ASP A 126 -3.25 4.91 4.81
N VAL A 127 -2.49 6.01 4.82
CA VAL A 127 -1.10 6.04 4.32
C VAL A 127 -0.19 5.16 5.17
N PHE A 128 -0.30 5.22 6.50
CA PHE A 128 0.48 4.38 7.40
C PHE A 128 0.15 2.89 7.21
N LEU A 129 -1.13 2.54 7.18
CA LEU A 129 -1.58 1.14 7.09
C LEU A 129 -1.18 0.48 5.78
N HIS A 130 -1.24 1.18 4.65
CA HIS A 130 -0.94 0.58 3.34
C HIS A 130 0.54 0.69 2.94
N PHE A 131 1.27 1.69 3.43
CA PHE A 131 2.59 2.02 2.88
C PHE A 131 3.73 2.11 3.92
N VAL A 132 3.44 1.88 5.21
CA VAL A 132 4.47 1.68 6.25
C VAL A 132 4.35 0.28 6.87
N LEU A 133 3.16 -0.05 7.35
CA LEU A 133 2.91 -1.26 8.14
C LEU A 133 3.24 -2.58 7.42
N PRO A 134 2.86 -2.79 6.14
CA PRO A 134 3.04 -4.08 5.48
C PRO A 134 4.52 -4.45 5.37
N LEU A 135 4.83 -5.71 5.68
CA LEU A 135 6.18 -6.26 5.59
C LEU A 135 6.54 -6.56 4.13
N ARG A 136 5.58 -7.14 3.42
CA ARG A 136 5.70 -7.50 2.01
C ARG A 136 5.62 -6.26 1.13
N VAL A 137 6.48 -6.19 0.14
CA VAL A 137 6.45 -5.19 -0.93
C VAL A 137 6.00 -5.84 -2.24
N ASN A 138 6.55 -7.01 -2.59
CA ASN A 138 6.26 -7.71 -3.84
C ASN A 138 6.25 -9.24 -3.63
N ASN A 139 6.99 -10.00 -4.44
CA ASN A 139 7.03 -11.47 -4.45
C ASN A 139 8.25 -12.04 -3.70
N GLU A 140 8.92 -11.25 -2.87
CA GLU A 140 10.08 -11.67 -2.08
C GLU A 140 9.73 -12.63 -0.93
N ASN A 141 10.72 -13.34 -0.38
CA ASN A 141 10.53 -13.93 0.94
C ASN A 141 10.58 -12.81 2.00
N LEU A 142 9.79 -12.91 3.06
CA LEU A 142 9.96 -12.04 4.21
C LEU A 142 11.21 -12.45 4.99
N ASP A 143 11.90 -11.46 5.56
CA ASP A 143 13.02 -11.64 6.46
C ASP A 143 12.97 -10.62 7.61
N SER A 144 13.97 -10.64 8.49
CA SER A 144 14.03 -9.76 9.66
C SER A 144 14.62 -8.38 9.35
N PHE A 145 14.65 -7.94 8.08
CA PHE A 145 15.28 -6.67 7.67
C PHE A 145 14.86 -5.49 8.54
N ARG A 146 13.56 -5.32 8.77
CA ARG A 146 13.03 -4.20 9.54
C ARG A 146 13.55 -4.17 10.98
N LEU A 147 13.75 -5.34 11.57
CA LEU A 147 14.27 -5.47 12.93
C LEU A 147 15.78 -5.24 12.99
N VAL A 148 16.50 -5.83 12.03
CA VAL A 148 17.97 -5.80 11.98
C VAL A 148 18.49 -4.41 11.62
N MET A 149 17.86 -3.74 10.65
CA MET A 149 18.37 -2.48 10.11
C MET A 149 17.89 -1.23 10.82
N TYR A 150 16.92 -1.36 11.74
CA TYR A 150 16.36 -0.20 12.44
C TYR A 150 17.41 0.66 13.15
N PRO A 151 18.33 0.13 13.97
CA PRO A 151 19.31 0.97 14.65
C PRO A 151 20.22 1.74 13.69
N GLU A 152 20.64 1.10 12.59
CA GLU A 152 21.52 1.71 11.59
C GLU A 152 20.81 2.82 10.83
N ILE A 153 19.60 2.56 10.32
CA ILE A 153 18.83 3.55 9.55
C ILE A 153 18.40 4.73 10.42
N MET A 154 17.93 4.47 11.64
CA MET A 154 17.47 5.53 12.54
C MET A 154 18.60 6.45 13.02
N GLU A 155 19.80 5.92 13.25
CA GLU A 155 20.96 6.76 13.57
C GLU A 155 21.41 7.57 12.34
N ARG A 156 21.36 6.98 11.14
CA ARG A 156 21.76 7.66 9.90
C ARG A 156 20.94 8.92 9.59
N ILE A 157 19.63 8.88 9.86
CA ILE A 157 18.70 9.98 9.54
C ILE A 157 18.44 10.94 10.72
N LYS A 158 19.22 10.82 11.80
CA LYS A 158 18.97 11.54 13.05
C LYS A 158 18.97 13.06 12.83
N GLY A 159 17.88 13.71 13.23
CA GLY A 159 17.72 15.16 13.14
C GLY A 159 17.29 15.67 11.76
N MET A 160 17.08 14.78 10.78
CA MET A 160 16.60 15.14 9.45
C MET A 160 15.07 15.28 9.42
N ASN A 161 14.56 16.11 8.51
CA ASN A 161 13.14 16.09 8.16
C ASN A 161 12.81 14.89 7.24
N MET A 162 11.52 14.66 6.95
CA MET A 162 11.10 13.47 6.19
C MET A 162 11.69 13.41 4.78
N LYS A 163 11.79 14.55 4.08
CA LYS A 163 12.39 14.63 2.74
C LYS A 163 13.89 14.32 2.77
N GLU A 164 14.62 14.97 3.67
CA GLU A 164 16.05 14.75 3.87
C GLU A 164 16.33 13.29 4.23
N ALA A 165 15.55 12.72 5.14
CA ALA A 165 15.66 11.32 5.53
C ALA A 165 15.39 10.36 4.36
N ALA A 166 14.41 10.65 3.49
CA ALA A 166 14.14 9.81 2.32
C ALA A 166 15.31 9.82 1.33
N LEU A 167 15.88 10.99 1.02
CA LEU A 167 17.06 11.11 0.16
C LEU A 167 18.27 10.38 0.78
N GLU A 168 18.51 10.61 2.07
CA GLU A 168 19.62 9.98 2.80
C GLU A 168 19.48 8.45 2.87
N ILE A 169 18.28 7.92 3.08
CA ILE A 169 18.04 6.47 3.05
C ILE A 169 18.34 5.90 1.66
N ASN A 170 18.03 6.64 0.58
CA ASN A 170 18.35 6.18 -0.77
C ASN A 170 19.87 6.20 -1.05
N HIS A 171 20.59 7.20 -0.51
CA HIS A 171 22.05 7.19 -0.47
C HIS A 171 22.59 5.97 0.26
N TRP A 172 22.06 5.66 1.45
CA TRP A 172 22.40 4.47 2.20
C TRP A 172 22.08 3.18 1.40
N CYS A 173 20.97 3.13 0.68
CA CYS A 173 20.63 1.99 -0.17
C CYS A 173 21.68 1.76 -1.27
N HIS A 174 22.12 2.84 -1.93
CA HIS A 174 23.18 2.82 -2.93
C HIS A 174 24.51 2.30 -2.37
N GLU A 175 24.85 2.62 -1.12
CA GLU A 175 26.04 2.08 -0.45
C GLU A 175 26.00 0.55 -0.27
N LYS A 176 24.80 -0.07 -0.29
CA LYS A 176 24.62 -1.50 -0.01
C LYS A 176 24.39 -2.35 -1.26
N VAL A 177 23.72 -1.82 -2.28
CA VAL A 177 23.19 -2.60 -3.41
C VAL A 177 23.42 -1.86 -4.73
N ASN A 178 23.92 -2.57 -5.74
CA ASN A 178 24.08 -2.06 -7.10
C ASN A 178 23.25 -2.86 -8.11
N TYR A 179 22.92 -2.23 -9.24
CA TYR A 179 22.15 -2.89 -10.29
C TYR A 179 22.91 -4.07 -10.92
N ARG A 180 22.23 -5.22 -10.99
CA ARG A 180 22.63 -6.38 -11.82
C ARG A 180 21.40 -7.20 -12.15
N GLY A 181 21.21 -7.53 -13.44
CA GLY A 181 20.13 -8.40 -13.88
C GLY A 181 20.11 -9.76 -13.15
N THR A 182 18.94 -10.14 -12.66
CA THR A 182 18.64 -11.41 -11.97
C THR A 182 17.38 -12.06 -12.55
N ASP A 183 16.92 -13.16 -11.95
CA ASP A 183 15.66 -13.82 -12.33
C ASP A 183 14.40 -13.04 -11.85
N SER A 184 13.22 -13.54 -12.21
CA SER A 184 11.94 -12.86 -11.94
C SER A 184 11.48 -12.91 -10.49
N ARG A 185 12.12 -13.71 -9.63
CA ARG A 185 11.82 -13.74 -8.19
C ARG A 185 12.63 -12.68 -7.48
N THR A 186 11.95 -11.78 -6.78
CA THR A 186 12.61 -10.73 -6.01
C THR A 186 13.27 -11.31 -4.77
N SER A 187 14.55 -10.97 -4.55
CA SER A 187 15.27 -11.34 -3.32
C SER A 187 14.78 -10.54 -2.11
N ALA A 188 14.79 -11.19 -0.94
CA ALA A 188 14.47 -10.55 0.33
C ALA A 188 15.51 -9.46 0.69
N PRO A 189 15.14 -8.35 1.36
CA PRO A 189 16.04 -7.21 1.60
C PRO A 189 17.40 -7.56 2.25
N LEU A 190 17.45 -8.41 3.29
CA LEU A 190 18.74 -8.83 3.89
C LEU A 190 19.54 -9.72 2.95
N SER A 191 18.86 -10.53 2.14
CA SER A 191 19.52 -11.35 1.12
C SER A 191 20.09 -10.48 0.01
N THR A 192 19.41 -9.38 -0.36
CA THR A 192 19.91 -8.39 -1.33
C THR A 192 21.17 -7.69 -0.80
N ILE A 193 21.21 -7.27 0.48
CA ILE A 193 22.43 -6.73 1.11
C ILE A 193 23.57 -7.74 1.04
N LYS A 194 23.33 -9.01 1.41
CA LYS A 194 24.37 -10.06 1.39
C LYS A 194 24.94 -10.31 0.01
N LYS A 195 24.11 -10.17 -1.03
CA LYS A 195 24.55 -10.31 -2.43
C LYS A 195 25.22 -9.03 -2.95
N SER A 196 24.88 -7.86 -2.39
CA SER A 196 25.27 -6.51 -2.84
C SER A 196 24.77 -6.10 -4.23
N PHE A 197 23.84 -6.86 -4.82
CA PHE A 197 23.25 -6.54 -6.11
C PHE A 197 21.83 -7.11 -6.30
N GLY A 198 21.10 -6.52 -7.25
CA GLY A 198 19.79 -6.99 -7.72
C GLY A 198 19.30 -6.19 -8.94
N ARG A 199 18.22 -6.63 -9.61
CA ARG A 199 17.58 -5.82 -10.67
C ARG A 199 16.65 -4.78 -10.04
N CYS A 200 15.98 -4.00 -10.88
CA CYS A 200 15.01 -2.97 -10.49
C CYS A 200 13.97 -3.45 -9.45
N GLY A 201 13.53 -4.72 -9.50
CA GLY A 201 12.60 -5.29 -8.51
C GLY A 201 13.21 -5.43 -7.12
N GLU A 202 14.43 -5.99 -7.02
CA GLU A 202 15.17 -6.12 -5.76
C GLU A 202 15.52 -4.77 -5.18
N GLU A 203 16.04 -3.85 -6.00
CA GLU A 203 16.44 -2.51 -5.54
C GLU A 203 15.24 -1.72 -5.03
N SER A 204 14.11 -1.75 -5.73
CA SER A 204 12.90 -1.04 -5.28
C SER A 204 12.24 -1.72 -4.07
N THR A 205 12.21 -3.06 -4.00
CA THR A 205 11.74 -3.76 -2.78
C THR A 205 12.64 -3.47 -1.57
N PHE A 206 13.95 -3.43 -1.78
CA PHE A 206 14.93 -3.08 -0.75
C PHE A 206 14.77 -1.64 -0.27
N THR A 207 14.69 -0.68 -1.20
CA THR A 207 14.56 0.75 -0.90
C THR A 207 13.24 1.04 -0.18
N VAL A 208 12.12 0.49 -0.64
CA VAL A 208 10.82 0.59 0.07
C VAL A 208 10.93 0.02 1.48
N SER A 209 11.58 -1.13 1.64
CA SER A 209 11.76 -1.73 2.97
C SER A 209 12.57 -0.82 3.89
N ALA A 210 13.62 -0.17 3.38
CA ALA A 210 14.46 0.78 4.12
C ALA A 210 13.68 2.05 4.52
N MET A 211 12.89 2.62 3.62
CA MET A 211 12.02 3.76 3.92
C MET A 211 11.02 3.42 5.04
N ARG A 212 10.40 2.25 4.97
CA ARG A 212 9.43 1.78 5.96
C ARG A 212 10.04 1.50 7.33
N VAL A 213 11.35 1.19 7.41
CA VAL A 213 12.07 1.09 8.69
C VAL A 213 12.05 2.40 9.46
N ALA A 214 12.19 3.51 8.75
CA ALA A 214 12.12 4.86 9.30
C ALA A 214 10.68 5.40 9.39
N GLY A 215 9.65 4.56 9.20
CA GLY A 215 8.27 5.01 9.20
C GLY A 215 7.92 5.98 8.06
N ILE A 216 8.75 6.09 7.01
CA ILE A 216 8.45 6.87 5.81
C ILE A 216 7.53 6.03 4.92
N PRO A 217 6.32 6.50 4.58
CA PRO A 217 5.43 5.74 3.71
C PRO A 217 6.03 5.63 2.31
N ALA A 218 6.19 4.39 1.84
CA ALA A 218 6.81 4.11 0.55
C ALA A 218 6.12 2.95 -0.15
N ARG A 219 6.13 2.99 -1.48
CA ARG A 219 5.56 1.94 -2.33
C ARG A 219 6.44 1.68 -3.54
N GLN A 220 6.55 0.40 -3.90
CA GLN A 220 7.13 0.01 -5.18
C GLN A 220 6.09 0.31 -6.25
N VAL A 221 6.51 1.03 -7.27
CA VAL A 221 5.70 1.35 -8.43
C VAL A 221 6.35 0.74 -9.66
N TYR A 222 5.56 0.31 -10.62
CA TYR A 222 6.11 -0.34 -11.80
C TYR A 222 5.26 -0.13 -13.04
N THR A 223 5.96 -0.07 -14.17
CA THR A 223 5.36 -0.28 -15.48
C THR A 223 5.56 -1.75 -15.85
N PRO A 224 4.49 -2.54 -16.06
CA PRO A 224 4.61 -3.97 -16.32
C PRO A 224 5.36 -4.25 -17.63
N ARG A 225 5.25 -3.35 -18.61
CA ARG A 225 5.94 -3.38 -19.91
C ARG A 225 6.03 -1.97 -20.48
N TRP A 226 7.15 -1.64 -21.10
CA TRP A 226 7.27 -0.42 -21.90
C TRP A 226 6.49 -0.54 -23.20
N ALA A 227 5.92 0.59 -23.66
CA ALA A 227 5.21 0.65 -24.94
C ALA A 227 6.14 0.90 -26.14
N HIS A 228 7.39 1.25 -25.87
CA HIS A 228 8.33 1.79 -26.87
C HIS A 228 9.66 1.04 -26.93
N SER A 229 9.84 0.01 -26.09
CA SER A 229 10.96 -0.91 -26.11
C SER A 229 10.54 -2.21 -25.44
N ASP A 230 11.24 -3.30 -25.71
CA ASP A 230 11.15 -4.46 -24.84
C ASP A 230 11.66 -4.09 -23.44
N ASP A 231 11.22 -4.84 -22.42
CA ASP A 231 11.50 -4.65 -20.98
C ASP A 231 10.37 -3.97 -20.19
N ASN A 232 10.59 -3.87 -18.88
CA ASN A 232 9.74 -3.26 -17.86
C ASN A 232 10.60 -2.43 -16.92
N HIS A 233 10.01 -1.77 -15.93
CA HIS A 233 10.78 -1.14 -14.88
C HIS A 233 9.98 -0.97 -13.60
N ALA A 234 10.68 -1.00 -12.46
CA ALA A 234 10.14 -0.76 -11.13
C ALA A 234 11.03 0.26 -10.40
N TRP A 235 10.39 1.21 -9.73
CA TRP A 235 11.04 2.25 -8.93
C TRP A 235 10.24 2.49 -7.64
N VAL A 236 10.51 3.58 -6.94
CA VAL A 236 9.91 3.87 -5.63
C VAL A 236 9.17 5.19 -5.64
N GLU A 237 8.01 5.22 -4.98
CA GLU A 237 7.41 6.47 -4.52
C GLU A 237 7.46 6.55 -2.99
N VAL A 238 7.74 7.75 -2.48
CA VAL A 238 7.68 8.11 -1.05
C VAL A 238 6.63 9.19 -0.85
N TRP A 239 5.89 9.10 0.24
CA TRP A 239 4.93 10.12 0.64
C TRP A 239 5.62 11.12 1.55
N ILE A 240 5.65 12.39 1.15
CA ILE A 240 6.25 13.49 1.90
C ILE A 240 5.19 14.57 2.10
N ASP A 241 4.85 14.85 3.36
CA ASP A 241 4.02 15.99 3.77
C ASP A 241 2.73 16.21 2.93
N GLY A 242 1.99 15.14 2.65
CA GLY A 242 0.72 15.23 1.91
C GLY A 242 0.78 14.77 0.46
N LYS A 243 1.97 14.52 -0.09
CA LYS A 243 2.13 14.26 -1.53
C LYS A 243 3.10 13.09 -1.81
N TRP A 244 2.79 12.31 -2.85
CA TRP A 244 3.69 11.29 -3.38
C TRP A 244 4.74 11.89 -4.31
N TYR A 245 5.97 11.43 -4.17
CA TYR A 245 7.12 11.77 -5.00
C TYR A 245 7.84 10.49 -5.42
N TYR A 246 8.38 10.43 -6.64
CA TYR A 246 9.18 9.30 -7.09
C TYR A 246 10.68 9.51 -6.87
N LEU A 247 11.40 8.40 -6.80
CA LEU A 247 12.86 8.33 -6.84
C LEU A 247 13.29 7.01 -7.51
N GLY A 248 14.48 7.01 -8.09
CA GLY A 248 15.16 5.76 -8.44
C GLY A 248 15.55 4.96 -7.19
N ALA A 249 15.58 3.63 -7.31
CA ALA A 249 15.86 2.75 -6.19
C ALA A 249 17.36 2.44 -6.12
N CYS A 250 18.01 2.71 -4.99
CA CYS A 250 19.48 2.67 -4.89
C CYS A 250 20.19 3.65 -5.84
N GLU A 251 19.48 4.68 -6.29
CA GLU A 251 19.94 5.72 -7.23
C GLU A 251 19.92 7.08 -6.51
N PRO A 252 21.06 7.56 -6.00
CA PRO A 252 21.10 8.70 -5.08
C PRO A 252 21.00 10.05 -5.80
N GLU A 253 19.83 10.32 -6.36
CA GLU A 253 19.51 11.62 -6.95
C GLU A 253 19.44 12.72 -5.86
N PRO A 254 19.89 13.95 -6.14
CA PRO A 254 19.95 15.00 -5.12
C PRO A 254 18.59 15.58 -4.74
N GLU A 255 17.53 15.28 -5.52
CA GLU A 255 16.17 15.77 -5.29
C GLU A 255 15.14 14.67 -5.60
N LEU A 256 13.94 14.83 -5.03
CA LEU A 256 12.79 13.98 -5.34
C LEU A 256 12.22 14.30 -6.74
N ASN A 257 11.47 13.36 -7.31
CA ASN A 257 10.99 13.39 -8.69
C ASN A 257 12.14 13.51 -9.71
N MET A 258 13.23 12.78 -9.48
CA MET A 258 14.31 12.63 -10.44
C MET A 258 14.70 11.16 -10.53
N GLY A 259 15.08 10.77 -11.75
CA GLY A 259 15.50 9.42 -12.09
C GLY A 259 15.64 9.30 -13.60
N TRP A 260 16.51 8.40 -14.06
CA TRP A 260 16.78 8.23 -15.50
C TRP A 260 15.53 7.83 -16.32
N PHE A 261 14.52 7.26 -15.65
CA PHE A 261 13.26 6.82 -16.25
C PHE A 261 12.21 7.93 -16.39
N ASP A 262 12.47 9.18 -15.97
CA ASP A 262 11.49 10.28 -16.03
C ASP A 262 10.89 10.43 -17.45
N GLU A 263 11.73 10.69 -18.46
CA GLU A 263 11.26 10.85 -19.84
C GLU A 263 10.66 9.57 -20.44
N PRO A 264 11.25 8.36 -20.27
CA PRO A 264 10.60 7.11 -20.65
C PRO A 264 9.20 6.91 -20.02
N SER A 265 9.01 7.28 -18.75
CA SER A 265 7.78 7.07 -18.00
C SER A 265 6.58 7.83 -18.58
N ARG A 266 6.82 8.95 -19.27
CA ARG A 266 5.76 9.75 -19.92
C ARG A 266 5.01 9.03 -21.04
N ARG A 267 5.51 7.88 -21.48
CA ARG A 267 4.93 7.04 -22.54
C ARG A 267 4.45 5.68 -22.03
N THR A 268 4.31 5.50 -20.72
CA THR A 268 3.77 4.25 -20.15
C THR A 268 2.28 4.13 -20.42
N MET A 269 1.81 2.91 -20.69
CA MET A 269 0.39 2.61 -20.78
C MET A 269 -0.24 2.32 -19.41
N LEU A 270 0.58 1.90 -18.45
CA LEU A 270 0.18 1.71 -17.06
C LEU A 270 1.39 1.88 -16.14
N VAL A 271 1.24 2.67 -15.09
CA VAL A 271 2.07 2.60 -13.89
C VAL A 271 1.17 2.20 -12.73
N HIS A 272 1.57 1.21 -11.96
CA HIS A 272 0.75 0.77 -10.84
C HIS A 272 1.55 0.27 -9.64
N THR A 273 0.84 0.09 -8.53
CA THR A 273 1.35 -0.48 -7.28
C THR A 273 0.30 -1.37 -6.66
N ARG A 274 0.71 -2.18 -5.67
CA ARG A 274 -0.19 -2.99 -4.85
C ARG A 274 -0.30 -2.39 -3.46
N ALA A 275 -1.50 -2.04 -3.04
CA ALA A 275 -1.83 -1.70 -1.67
C ALA A 275 -2.54 -2.88 -1.02
N TYR A 276 -1.96 -3.48 0.02
CA TYR A 276 -2.58 -4.60 0.74
C TYR A 276 -3.87 -4.15 1.43
N GLY A 277 -4.93 -4.92 1.23
CA GLY A 277 -6.29 -4.64 1.67
C GLY A 277 -7.11 -3.77 0.73
N ARG A 278 -8.34 -3.50 1.17
CA ARG A 278 -9.23 -2.57 0.47
C ARG A 278 -8.69 -1.15 0.63
N TYR A 279 -8.46 -0.50 -0.49
CA TYR A 279 -7.96 0.87 -0.52
C TYR A 279 -9.10 1.88 -0.49
N PHE A 280 -8.97 2.91 0.37
CA PHE A 280 -9.97 3.97 0.53
C PHE A 280 -9.39 5.37 0.20
N GLY A 281 -8.21 5.43 -0.41
CA GLY A 281 -7.60 6.66 -0.90
C GLY A 281 -8.20 7.12 -2.24
N GLU A 282 -7.55 8.11 -2.87
CA GLU A 282 -8.07 8.81 -4.04
C GLU A 282 -7.62 8.19 -5.37
N GLU A 283 -6.55 7.38 -5.36
CA GLU A 283 -6.03 6.73 -6.56
C GLU A 283 -7.04 5.75 -7.16
N ASP A 284 -7.12 5.72 -8.50
CA ASP A 284 -8.02 4.78 -9.19
C ASP A 284 -7.57 3.34 -8.94
N VAL A 285 -8.53 2.41 -8.87
CA VAL A 285 -8.25 0.98 -8.72
C VAL A 285 -8.43 0.27 -10.07
N VAL A 286 -7.35 -0.30 -10.61
CA VAL A 286 -7.37 -1.10 -11.84
C VAL A 286 -8.06 -2.45 -11.58
N ALA A 287 -7.69 -3.09 -10.47
CA ALA A 287 -8.24 -4.36 -10.05
C ALA A 287 -8.39 -4.38 -8.52
N ALA A 288 -9.62 -4.57 -8.06
CA ALA A 288 -9.93 -4.75 -6.65
C ALA A 288 -9.93 -6.25 -6.34
N ASN A 289 -8.83 -6.76 -5.78
CA ASN A 289 -8.78 -8.13 -5.27
C ASN A 289 -9.15 -8.11 -3.79
N ASP A 290 -9.61 -9.26 -3.26
CA ASP A 290 -10.00 -9.35 -1.84
C ASP A 290 -8.89 -8.98 -0.86
N ARG A 291 -7.63 -9.20 -1.23
CA ARG A 291 -6.45 -9.02 -0.36
C ARG A 291 -5.60 -7.81 -0.70
N PHE A 292 -5.77 -7.21 -1.87
CA PHE A 292 -5.02 -6.03 -2.28
C PHE A 292 -5.74 -5.29 -3.39
N SER A 293 -5.52 -3.99 -3.44
CA SER A 293 -5.96 -3.11 -4.51
C SER A 293 -4.78 -2.81 -5.42
N GLU A 294 -4.94 -2.98 -6.73
CA GLU A 294 -3.95 -2.51 -7.71
C GLU A 294 -4.29 -1.06 -8.10
N LEU A 295 -3.47 -0.13 -7.63
CA LEU A 295 -3.72 1.30 -7.81
C LEU A 295 -3.11 1.78 -9.12
N ASN A 296 -3.87 2.50 -9.93
CA ASN A 296 -3.41 3.14 -11.15
C ASN A 296 -2.76 4.48 -10.83
N LEU A 297 -1.46 4.59 -11.10
CA LEU A 297 -0.66 5.78 -10.84
C LEU A 297 -0.27 6.49 -12.13
N THR A 298 -0.77 6.05 -13.28
CA THR A 298 -0.32 6.50 -14.61
C THR A 298 -0.44 8.01 -14.78
N SER A 299 -1.45 8.64 -14.18
CA SER A 299 -1.65 10.11 -14.24
C SER A 299 -0.54 10.92 -13.59
N ASN A 300 0.29 10.31 -12.73
CA ASN A 300 1.45 10.97 -12.13
C ASN A 300 2.62 11.06 -13.11
N TYR A 301 2.62 10.25 -14.17
CA TYR A 301 3.77 10.08 -15.08
C TYR A 301 3.45 10.45 -16.51
N ALA A 302 2.25 10.13 -17.00
CA ALA A 302 1.89 10.24 -18.40
C ALA A 302 0.54 10.95 -18.60
N THR A 303 0.33 11.48 -19.81
CA THR A 303 -1.01 11.91 -20.22
C THR A 303 -1.91 10.69 -20.32
N VAL A 304 -3.06 10.74 -19.65
CA VAL A 304 -4.01 9.62 -19.56
C VAL A 304 -5.32 9.92 -20.27
N LYS A 305 -6.01 8.86 -20.70
CA LYS A 305 -7.39 8.89 -21.21
C LYS A 305 -8.18 7.74 -20.59
N ASP A 306 -9.44 8.01 -20.25
CA ASP A 306 -10.41 6.97 -19.94
C ASP A 306 -10.91 6.32 -21.22
N ILE A 307 -10.77 5.00 -21.31
CA ILE A 307 -11.21 4.21 -22.46
C ILE A 307 -12.30 3.22 -22.04
N TYR A 308 -13.22 2.94 -22.95
CA TYR A 308 -14.41 2.12 -22.73
C TYR A 308 -14.49 0.99 -23.75
N ILE A 309 -14.51 -0.24 -23.27
CA ILE A 309 -14.65 -1.44 -24.10
C ILE A 309 -16.07 -1.96 -23.94
N LYS A 310 -16.88 -1.81 -24.98
CA LYS A 310 -18.23 -2.36 -25.07
C LYS A 310 -18.17 -3.74 -25.69
N VAL A 311 -18.63 -4.75 -24.98
CA VAL A 311 -18.63 -6.14 -25.42
C VAL A 311 -20.06 -6.63 -25.57
N GLU A 312 -20.37 -7.18 -26.74
CA GLU A 312 -21.67 -7.75 -27.07
C GLU A 312 -21.57 -9.26 -27.33
N ASN A 313 -22.63 -9.98 -26.98
CA ASN A 313 -22.83 -11.35 -27.43
C ASN A 313 -23.15 -11.37 -28.93
N PRO A 314 -23.03 -12.53 -29.62
CA PRO A 314 -23.39 -12.64 -31.04
C PRO A 314 -24.79 -12.14 -31.39
N GLU A 315 -25.72 -12.20 -30.44
CA GLU A 315 -27.12 -11.80 -30.58
C GLU A 315 -27.33 -10.28 -30.44
N GLY A 316 -26.26 -9.49 -30.28
CA GLY A 316 -26.31 -8.03 -30.12
C GLY A 316 -26.73 -7.56 -28.72
N THR A 317 -26.71 -8.46 -27.73
CA THR A 317 -27.00 -8.13 -26.33
C THR A 317 -25.71 -7.84 -25.56
N PRO A 318 -25.72 -6.98 -24.52
CA PRO A 318 -24.55 -6.75 -23.68
C PRO A 318 -23.99 -8.04 -23.08
N ALA A 319 -22.67 -8.23 -23.17
CA ALA A 319 -21.99 -9.35 -22.55
C ALA A 319 -21.60 -8.98 -21.12
N ASP A 320 -22.45 -9.28 -20.12
CA ASP A 320 -22.12 -9.12 -18.70
C ASP A 320 -20.97 -10.05 -18.28
N SER A 321 -20.05 -9.56 -17.45
CA SER A 321 -18.96 -10.36 -16.87
C SER A 321 -18.04 -11.02 -17.90
N ALA A 322 -17.94 -10.45 -19.10
CA ALA A 322 -16.93 -10.82 -20.10
C ALA A 322 -15.56 -10.33 -19.62
N LYS A 323 -14.54 -11.20 -19.71
CA LYS A 323 -13.16 -10.84 -19.40
C LYS A 323 -12.60 -9.97 -20.51
N VAL A 324 -12.05 -8.81 -20.15
CA VAL A 324 -11.38 -7.88 -21.07
C VAL A 324 -9.92 -7.74 -20.66
N GLU A 325 -9.02 -8.10 -21.56
CA GLU A 325 -7.57 -7.97 -21.39
C GLU A 325 -7.07 -6.80 -22.22
N PHE A 326 -6.39 -5.86 -21.57
CA PHE A 326 -5.74 -4.71 -22.21
C PHE A 326 -4.29 -5.10 -22.42
N LYS A 327 -3.92 -5.45 -23.66
CA LYS A 327 -2.61 -6.04 -23.95
C LYS A 327 -1.69 -5.05 -24.64
N LEU A 328 -0.42 -5.10 -24.26
CA LEU A 328 0.67 -4.33 -24.87
C LEU A 328 1.61 -5.28 -25.61
N TYR A 329 2.06 -4.89 -26.79
CA TYR A 329 3.06 -5.65 -27.53
C TYR A 329 4.45 -5.40 -26.93
N ASN A 330 5.11 -6.46 -26.44
CA ASN A 330 6.44 -6.40 -25.85
C ASN A 330 7.01 -7.84 -25.80
N TYR A 331 8.32 -8.04 -26.00
CA TYR A 331 8.96 -9.36 -26.07
C TYR A 331 8.32 -10.31 -27.11
N ALA A 332 7.93 -9.77 -28.25
CA ALA A 332 7.22 -10.50 -29.32
C ALA A 332 5.92 -11.19 -28.87
N GLU A 333 5.32 -10.74 -27.78
CA GLU A 333 4.02 -11.20 -27.28
C GLU A 333 3.07 -10.04 -26.98
N TYR A 334 1.78 -10.35 -26.84
CA TYR A 334 0.78 -9.42 -26.34
C TYR A 334 0.52 -9.67 -24.86
N TYR A 335 1.22 -8.93 -24.01
CA TYR A 335 1.18 -9.07 -22.56
C TYR A 335 0.00 -8.29 -21.95
N PRO A 336 -0.87 -8.89 -21.12
CA PRO A 336 -1.97 -8.18 -20.46
C PRO A 336 -1.43 -7.26 -19.36
N ILE A 337 -1.43 -5.95 -19.60
CA ILE A 337 -1.03 -4.96 -18.58
C ILE A 337 -2.16 -4.68 -17.58
N ALA A 338 -3.41 -4.91 -17.98
CA ALA A 338 -4.58 -4.85 -17.11
C ALA A 338 -5.63 -5.88 -17.54
N ILE A 339 -6.42 -6.36 -16.58
CA ILE A 339 -7.55 -7.25 -16.82
C ILE A 339 -8.75 -6.69 -16.09
N GLY A 340 -9.85 -6.50 -16.81
CA GLY A 340 -11.14 -6.07 -16.26
C GLY A 340 -12.25 -7.03 -16.67
N PHE A 341 -13.44 -6.78 -16.13
CA PHE A 341 -14.66 -7.48 -16.51
C PHE A 341 -15.73 -6.45 -16.86
N THR A 342 -16.53 -6.77 -17.86
CA THR A 342 -17.67 -5.93 -18.23
C THR A 342 -18.76 -5.96 -17.16
N ASP A 343 -19.42 -4.82 -16.97
CA ASP A 343 -20.62 -4.73 -16.14
C ASP A 343 -21.88 -5.27 -16.84
N LYS A 344 -23.04 -5.11 -16.20
CA LYS A 344 -24.36 -5.50 -16.75
C LYS A 344 -24.72 -4.79 -18.07
N SER A 345 -24.08 -3.67 -18.38
CA SER A 345 -24.24 -2.95 -19.65
C SER A 345 -23.22 -3.39 -20.71
N GLY A 346 -22.40 -4.39 -20.41
CA GLY A 346 -21.38 -4.92 -21.32
C GLY A 346 -20.15 -4.02 -21.41
N VAL A 347 -19.90 -3.16 -20.41
CA VAL A 347 -18.82 -2.16 -20.49
C VAL A 347 -17.72 -2.45 -19.48
N ALA A 348 -16.47 -2.45 -19.95
CA ALA A 348 -15.27 -2.40 -19.11
C ALA A 348 -14.54 -1.06 -19.35
N ARG A 349 -13.91 -0.50 -18.32
CA ARG A 349 -13.18 0.77 -18.38
C ARG A 349 -11.73 0.58 -17.95
N LEU A 350 -10.82 1.33 -18.57
CA LEU A 350 -9.45 1.51 -18.09
C LEU A 350 -9.04 2.97 -18.28
N LYS A 351 -8.36 3.54 -17.28
CA LYS A 351 -7.58 4.78 -17.45
C LYS A 351 -6.16 4.40 -17.85
N THR A 352 -5.70 4.83 -19.02
CA THR A 352 -4.42 4.38 -19.59
C THR A 352 -3.69 5.51 -20.30
N GLY A 353 -2.39 5.32 -20.55
CA GLY A 353 -1.56 6.26 -21.29
C GLY A 353 -1.92 6.37 -22.78
N MET A 354 -1.35 7.38 -23.44
CA MET A 354 -1.54 7.60 -24.87
C MET A 354 -0.66 6.66 -25.71
N GLY A 355 -1.27 5.61 -26.28
CA GLY A 355 -0.59 4.65 -27.15
C GLY A 355 -1.54 3.59 -27.69
N ASP A 356 -0.96 2.51 -28.23
CA ASP A 356 -1.72 1.42 -28.84
C ASP A 356 -1.84 0.23 -27.88
N LEU A 357 -3.04 -0.36 -27.83
CA LEU A 357 -3.32 -1.60 -27.12
C LEU A 357 -3.94 -2.62 -28.08
N LEU A 358 -3.72 -3.90 -27.82
CA LEU A 358 -4.59 -4.96 -28.33
C LEU A 358 -5.63 -5.27 -27.25
N ILE A 359 -6.89 -5.01 -27.54
CA ILE A 359 -7.99 -5.33 -26.63
C ILE A 359 -8.49 -6.72 -26.97
N TRP A 360 -8.53 -7.61 -25.98
CA TRP A 360 -9.04 -8.97 -26.12
C TRP A 360 -10.19 -9.22 -25.15
N ALA A 361 -11.38 -9.49 -25.68
CA ALA A 361 -12.56 -9.85 -24.89
C ALA A 361 -12.87 -11.34 -25.03
N SER A 362 -13.21 -12.01 -23.93
CA SER A 362 -13.63 -13.42 -23.95
C SER A 362 -14.67 -13.75 -22.89
N LYS A 363 -15.57 -14.68 -23.23
CA LYS A 363 -16.60 -15.24 -22.33
C LYS A 363 -17.09 -16.57 -22.88
N ASP A 364 -17.22 -17.58 -22.03
CA ASP A 364 -17.81 -18.90 -22.36
C ASP A 364 -17.25 -19.54 -23.65
N GLY A 365 -15.93 -19.45 -23.86
CA GLY A 365 -15.25 -19.98 -25.04
C GLY A 365 -15.35 -19.13 -26.32
N LYS A 366 -16.13 -18.04 -26.30
CA LYS A 366 -16.20 -17.04 -27.38
C LYS A 366 -15.20 -15.92 -27.14
N PHE A 367 -14.71 -15.30 -28.21
CA PHE A 367 -13.77 -14.18 -28.09
C PHE A 367 -13.88 -13.19 -29.25
N ALA A 368 -13.34 -12.00 -29.03
CA ALA A 368 -13.12 -10.96 -30.04
C ALA A 368 -11.90 -10.13 -29.64
N TRP A 369 -11.20 -9.58 -30.63
CA TRP A 369 -10.05 -8.73 -30.37
C TRP A 369 -9.90 -7.67 -31.46
N GLN A 370 -9.30 -6.54 -31.09
CA GLN A 370 -8.95 -5.48 -32.03
C GLN A 370 -7.80 -4.63 -31.49
N LYS A 371 -6.95 -4.12 -32.38
CA LYS A 371 -6.05 -3.00 -32.05
C LYS A 371 -6.90 -1.77 -31.71
N PHE A 372 -6.51 -1.07 -30.65
CA PHE A 372 -7.13 0.17 -30.21
C PHE A 372 -6.06 1.25 -29.99
N SER A 373 -6.14 2.32 -30.76
CA SER A 373 -5.26 3.49 -30.63
C SER A 373 -5.92 4.49 -29.68
N VAL A 374 -5.42 4.56 -28.43
CA VAL A 374 -5.98 5.45 -27.39
C VAL A 374 -6.04 6.93 -27.83
N PRO A 375 -5.09 7.48 -28.61
CA PRO A 375 -5.20 8.87 -29.08
C PRO A 375 -6.41 9.13 -29.97
N GLU A 376 -6.85 8.16 -30.76
CA GLU A 376 -7.83 8.33 -31.86
C GLU A 376 -9.28 8.20 -31.40
N ALA A 377 -9.56 7.42 -30.35
CA ALA A 377 -10.90 7.17 -29.84
C ALA A 377 -10.90 6.95 -28.31
N ASP A 378 -12.08 7.04 -27.69
CA ASP A 378 -12.29 6.67 -26.29
C ASP A 378 -13.03 5.33 -26.13
N THR A 379 -13.66 4.83 -27.19
CA THR A 379 -14.57 3.69 -27.11
C THR A 379 -14.28 2.68 -28.21
N LEU A 380 -14.24 1.39 -27.85
CA LEU A 380 -14.17 0.26 -28.77
C LEU A 380 -15.38 -0.65 -28.56
N MET A 381 -16.02 -1.07 -29.65
CA MET A 381 -17.03 -2.13 -29.62
C MET A 381 -16.45 -3.45 -30.11
N LEU A 382 -16.69 -4.52 -29.37
CA LEU A 382 -16.30 -5.89 -29.69
C LEU A 382 -17.53 -6.81 -29.62
N THR A 383 -17.84 -7.51 -30.69
CA THR A 383 -18.86 -8.57 -30.69
C THR A 383 -18.18 -9.92 -30.59
N LEU A 384 -18.47 -10.68 -29.53
CA LEU A 384 -17.93 -12.02 -29.30
C LEU A 384 -18.33 -12.97 -30.45
N LYS A 385 -17.39 -13.81 -30.90
CA LYS A 385 -17.62 -14.78 -31.97
C LYS A 385 -17.21 -16.18 -31.52
N ASN A 386 -17.83 -17.17 -32.15
CA ASN A 386 -17.35 -18.56 -32.08
C ASN A 386 -16.06 -18.67 -32.89
N ARG A 387 -15.22 -19.64 -32.51
CA ARG A 387 -13.92 -19.90 -33.12
C ARG A 387 -14.04 -20.39 -34.56
#